data_AF-K2MTG8-F1
#
_entry.id   AF-K2MTG8-F1
#
_cell.length_a   1.000
_cell.length_b   1.000
_cell.length_c   1.000
_cell.angle_alpha   90.00
_cell.angle_beta   90.00
_cell.angle_gamma   90.00
#
_symmetry.space_group_name_H-M   'P 1'
#
loop_
_entity.id
_entity.type
_entity.pdbx_description
1 polymer ?
#
loop_
_entity_poly.entity_id
_entity_poly.type
_entity_poly.pdbx_seq_one_letter_code
_entity_poly.pdbx_strand_id
1 'polypeptide(L)'
;MRKWQQPMRSLLEKTDEVSDVPDGKNIKYILRGTRTLRLIVNLASEGDRHGVARARGAHIEDLPVTLDLKVLSFAVTTEERFLEMAEALKELTDVGLNTKWAVDEKLLILVIDLSEGPKMSGEHAPGQAFVLASIRANSQLGKSGFHVSMKLHSIGGKIWPSLPSPRGASEATEDVSSAVNVARMLDYSPSISPPRMTDIHGMHSEMIRLDEFITLDVTNAPLVRLRLNLEGKDGQLLGFTGDILSGIGISLKVQVYKKTDSPPALRHPGKMENIHVYKEELPTGEDFLVVEFDASKGNLDVSGKPRRNISNATRLCVNRRYVVDFTATGPIDMLPTFMEVYQSVVNYLGMTRNLLLSLNMPAVRDAVGREFPRCKMSRELKNLIWEAVRLYIVRNYVPHEIYEVSKPPVTLRVE
;
A
#
# COMPACT_ATOMS: atom_id res chain seq x y z
N MET A 1 -13.47 -19.92 34.33
CA MET A 1 -12.25 -19.37 33.70
C MET A 1 -11.96 -20.14 32.42
N ARG A 2 -12.35 -19.61 31.26
CA ARG A 2 -12.21 -20.29 29.96
C ARG A 2 -10.92 -19.79 29.28
N LYS A 3 -9.96 -20.70 29.11
CA LYS A 3 -8.79 -20.53 28.25
C LYS A 3 -9.27 -20.56 26.80
N TRP A 4 -9.04 -19.49 26.06
CA TRP A 4 -9.23 -19.47 24.62
C TRP A 4 -8.04 -20.15 23.96
N GLN A 5 -8.23 -21.41 23.54
CA GLN A 5 -7.42 -22.03 22.50
C GLN A 5 -7.99 -21.59 21.16
N GLN A 6 -7.21 -20.88 20.36
CA GLN A 6 -7.48 -20.75 18.92
C GLN A 6 -6.60 -21.76 18.18
N PRO A 7 -7.18 -22.69 17.39
CA PRO A 7 -6.41 -23.54 16.50
C PRO A 7 -5.99 -22.75 15.26
N MET A 8 -4.69 -22.77 14.94
CA MET A 8 -4.18 -22.27 13.67
C MET A 8 -4.75 -23.11 12.52
N ARG A 9 -5.57 -22.49 11.68
CA ARG A 9 -5.87 -23.00 10.34
C ARG A 9 -4.91 -22.35 9.34
N SER A 10 -4.11 -23.20 8.70
CA SER A 10 -3.45 -23.06 7.40
C SER A 10 -3.06 -21.64 6.95
N LEU A 11 -1.87 -21.20 7.36
CA LEU A 11 -1.12 -20.13 6.71
C LEU A 11 -0.38 -20.72 5.49
N LEU A 12 -1.11 -20.95 4.40
CA LEU A 12 -0.52 -20.77 3.07
C LEU A 12 -0.39 -19.25 2.89
N GLU A 13 0.73 -18.72 3.38
CA GLU A 13 1.09 -17.32 3.21
C GLU A 13 1.16 -17.00 1.73
N LYS A 14 0.36 -16.02 1.29
CA LYS A 14 0.53 -15.39 -0.03
C LYS A 14 2.00 -14.99 -0.18
N THR A 15 2.64 -15.53 -1.20
CA THR A 15 4.06 -15.40 -1.56
C THR A 15 4.49 -14.00 -2.02
N ASP A 16 3.64 -12.98 -1.87
CA ASP A 16 3.83 -11.68 -2.52
C ASP A 16 4.56 -10.62 -1.67
N GLU A 17 4.92 -10.90 -0.40
CA GLU A 17 5.58 -9.92 0.51
C GLU A 17 6.94 -10.39 1.05
N VAL A 18 7.65 -11.28 0.36
CA VAL A 18 8.96 -11.76 0.81
C VAL A 18 10.06 -11.10 0.00
N SER A 19 10.87 -10.26 0.65
CA SER A 19 11.98 -9.54 0.03
C SER A 19 13.33 -10.06 0.53
N ASP A 20 14.36 -10.02 -0.30
CA ASP A 20 15.72 -10.39 0.12
C ASP A 20 16.35 -9.23 0.91
N VAL A 21 17.07 -9.54 1.99
CA VAL A 21 17.83 -8.50 2.72
C VAL A 21 18.99 -8.02 1.84
N PRO A 22 19.10 -6.72 1.52
CA PRO A 22 20.22 -6.16 0.77
C PRO A 22 21.56 -6.51 1.43
N ASP A 23 22.52 -6.98 0.63
CA ASP A 23 23.85 -7.43 1.10
C ASP A 23 23.82 -8.56 2.15
N GLY A 24 22.66 -9.19 2.37
CA GLY A 24 22.48 -10.35 3.23
C GLY A 24 22.60 -11.67 2.47
N LYS A 25 23.34 -12.63 3.02
CA LYS A 25 23.38 -14.01 2.51
C LYS A 25 22.34 -14.86 3.23
N ASN A 26 21.42 -15.44 2.46
CA ASN A 26 20.41 -16.40 2.93
C ASN A 26 19.49 -15.83 4.03
N ILE A 27 19.07 -14.57 3.86
CA ILE A 27 18.14 -13.89 4.76
C ILE A 27 17.10 -13.21 3.91
N LYS A 28 15.84 -13.56 4.13
CA LYS A 28 14.68 -12.87 3.59
C LYS A 28 13.98 -12.12 4.71
N TYR A 29 13.19 -11.13 4.36
CA TYR A 29 12.38 -10.42 5.33
C TYR A 29 10.96 -10.16 4.80
N ILE A 30 10.05 -9.99 5.75
CA ILE A 30 8.67 -9.56 5.53
C ILE A 30 8.41 -8.42 6.51
N LEU A 31 7.93 -7.28 6.02
CA LEU A 31 7.52 -6.15 6.83
C LEU A 31 5.98 -6.01 6.79
N ARG A 32 5.28 -6.52 7.81
CA ARG A 32 3.80 -6.54 7.84
C ARG A 32 3.23 -5.41 8.69
N GLY A 33 2.88 -4.31 8.05
CA GLY A 33 2.68 -3.05 8.77
C GLY A 33 4.01 -2.64 9.41
N THR A 34 4.33 -1.36 9.48
CA THR A 34 5.68 -0.90 9.85
C THR A 34 6.10 -1.19 11.32
N ARG A 35 5.38 -2.07 12.03
CA ARG A 35 5.57 -2.46 13.43
C ARG A 35 6.23 -3.83 13.62
N THR A 36 6.21 -4.71 12.63
CA THR A 36 6.74 -6.06 12.80
C THR A 36 7.60 -6.46 11.62
N LEU A 37 8.89 -6.66 11.90
CA LEU A 37 9.85 -7.16 10.95
C LEU A 37 10.04 -8.66 11.19
N ARG A 38 9.73 -9.47 10.19
CA ARG A 38 10.00 -10.91 10.21
C ARG A 38 11.23 -11.18 9.36
N LEU A 39 12.23 -11.84 9.90
CA LEU A 39 13.39 -12.35 9.15
C LEU A 39 13.24 -13.86 8.98
N ILE A 40 13.47 -14.35 7.78
CA ILE A 40 13.36 -15.76 7.43
C ILE A 40 14.73 -16.23 6.95
N VAL A 41 15.26 -17.26 7.60
CA VAL A 41 16.56 -17.86 7.27
C VAL A 41 16.35 -19.33 6.95
N ASN A 42 16.82 -19.77 5.78
CA ASN A 42 16.82 -21.19 5.44
C ASN A 42 18.00 -21.91 6.11
N LEU A 43 17.72 -22.72 7.13
CA LEU A 43 18.74 -23.45 7.89
C LEU A 43 19.39 -24.59 7.10
N ALA A 44 18.76 -25.04 6.00
CA ALA A 44 19.28 -26.08 5.13
C ALA A 44 20.23 -25.54 4.04
N SER A 45 20.50 -24.23 4.00
CA SER A 45 21.42 -23.66 3.02
C SER A 45 22.87 -24.10 3.30
N GLU A 46 23.53 -24.64 2.28
CA GLU A 46 24.95 -24.97 2.32
C GLU A 46 25.79 -23.70 2.21
N GLY A 47 26.20 -23.18 3.36
CA GLY A 47 27.07 -22.01 3.45
C GLY A 47 28.55 -22.37 3.60
N ASP A 48 29.44 -21.44 3.24
CA ASP A 48 30.88 -21.57 3.46
C ASP A 48 31.22 -21.55 4.95
N ARG A 49 32.07 -22.50 5.39
CA ARG A 49 32.74 -22.51 6.70
C ARG A 49 31.78 -22.23 7.87
N HIS A 50 30.75 -23.06 8.03
CA HIS A 50 29.75 -23.00 9.10
C HIS A 50 28.76 -21.83 9.03
N GLY A 51 28.88 -20.90 8.07
CA GLY A 51 28.03 -19.72 7.97
C GLY A 51 26.75 -19.96 7.19
N VAL A 52 25.65 -20.25 7.88
CA VAL A 52 24.32 -20.51 7.28
C VAL A 52 23.69 -19.23 6.75
N ALA A 53 23.78 -18.13 7.51
CA ALA A 53 23.28 -16.83 7.09
C ALA A 53 24.10 -15.68 7.68
N ARG A 54 24.20 -14.58 6.93
CA ARG A 54 25.00 -13.42 7.35
C ARG A 54 24.46 -12.12 6.76
N ALA A 55 24.23 -11.13 7.61
CA ALA A 55 24.06 -9.73 7.25
C ALA A 55 24.99 -8.88 8.13
N ARG A 56 25.59 -7.84 7.56
CA ARG A 56 26.46 -6.91 8.31
C ARG A 56 26.09 -5.48 7.96
N GLY A 57 25.51 -4.76 8.90
CA GLY A 57 25.01 -3.41 8.69
C GLY A 57 23.98 -3.30 7.56
N ALA A 58 23.22 -4.36 7.29
CA ALA A 58 22.28 -4.40 6.18
C ALA A 58 21.10 -3.46 6.44
N HIS A 59 20.76 -2.63 5.46
CA HIS A 59 19.60 -1.75 5.53
C HIS A 59 18.31 -2.53 5.22
N ILE A 60 17.22 -2.21 5.92
CA ILE A 60 15.90 -2.80 5.69
C ILE A 60 14.98 -1.70 5.17
N GLU A 61 14.78 -1.66 3.86
CA GLU A 61 13.93 -0.67 3.18
C GLU A 61 14.21 0.78 3.65
N ASP A 62 13.16 1.57 3.84
CA ASP A 62 13.21 2.95 4.33
C ASP A 62 13.22 3.03 5.87
N LEU A 63 13.32 1.89 6.59
CA LEU A 63 13.41 1.93 8.05
C LEU A 63 14.77 2.50 8.48
N PRO A 64 14.82 3.37 9.50
CA PRO A 64 16.07 3.91 10.04
C PRO A 64 16.78 2.87 10.92
N VAL A 65 17.01 1.68 10.38
CA VAL A 65 17.61 0.54 11.06
C VAL A 65 18.69 -0.13 10.23
N THR A 66 19.67 -0.73 10.91
CA THR A 66 20.69 -1.57 10.29
C THR A 66 20.76 -2.91 11.02
N LEU A 67 20.80 -3.99 10.24
CA LEU A 67 20.78 -5.37 10.72
C LEU A 67 22.18 -5.98 10.68
N ASP A 68 22.62 -6.46 11.83
CA ASP A 68 23.71 -7.42 11.97
C ASP A 68 23.10 -8.77 12.36
N LEU A 69 23.15 -9.75 11.45
CA LEU A 69 22.66 -11.11 11.71
C LEU A 69 23.74 -12.13 11.33
N LYS A 70 23.92 -13.13 12.20
CA LYS A 70 24.81 -14.25 11.95
C LYS A 70 24.15 -15.54 12.44
N VAL A 71 24.00 -16.50 11.53
CA VAL A 71 23.56 -17.87 11.86
C VAL A 71 24.70 -18.82 11.50
N LEU A 72 25.15 -19.57 12.49
CA LEU A 72 26.23 -20.54 12.37
C LEU A 72 25.71 -21.96 12.61
N SER A 73 26.27 -22.94 11.91
CA SER A 73 26.05 -24.36 12.16
C SER A 73 27.34 -25.04 12.59
N PHE A 74 27.34 -25.60 13.80
CA PHE A 74 28.49 -26.32 14.38
C PHE A 74 28.33 -27.85 14.36
N ALA A 75 27.20 -28.36 13.86
CA ALA A 75 26.95 -29.79 13.72
C ALA A 75 26.26 -30.10 12.41
N VAL A 76 26.53 -31.29 11.86
CA VAL A 76 25.74 -31.81 10.74
C VAL A 76 24.32 -32.11 11.25
N THR A 77 23.33 -31.49 10.63
CA THR A 77 21.92 -31.65 11.01
C THR A 77 21.25 -32.62 10.04
N THR A 78 20.78 -33.76 10.54
CA THR A 78 19.96 -34.73 9.78
C THR A 78 18.52 -34.24 9.66
N GLU A 79 17.74 -34.81 8.74
CA GLU A 79 16.32 -34.46 8.59
C GLU A 79 15.50 -34.71 9.86
N GLU A 80 15.79 -35.81 10.57
CA GLU A 80 15.17 -36.14 11.85
C GLU A 80 15.41 -35.03 12.90
N ARG A 81 16.62 -34.46 12.95
CA ARG A 81 16.94 -33.35 13.85
C ARG A 81 16.27 -32.03 13.45
N PHE A 82 15.99 -31.81 12.16
CA PHE A 82 15.19 -30.66 11.73
C PHE A 82 13.74 -30.80 12.20
N LEU A 83 13.15 -31.98 12.05
CA LEU A 83 11.79 -32.28 12.51
C LEU A 83 11.66 -32.12 14.03
N GLU A 84 12.57 -32.70 14.81
CA GLU A 84 12.59 -32.55 16.27
C GLU A 84 12.72 -31.08 16.71
N MET A 85 13.58 -30.31 16.02
CA MET A 85 13.78 -28.88 16.30
C MET A 85 12.54 -28.06 15.94
N ALA A 86 11.92 -28.31 14.79
CA ALA A 86 10.71 -27.62 14.35
C ALA A 86 9.53 -27.92 15.29
N GLU A 87 9.40 -29.16 15.77
CA GLU A 87 8.37 -29.52 16.75
C GLU A 87 8.62 -28.84 18.10
N ALA A 88 9.87 -28.84 18.58
CA ALA A 88 10.24 -28.23 19.85
C ALA A 88 10.16 -26.70 19.86
N LEU A 89 10.35 -26.04 18.71
CA LEU A 89 10.39 -24.59 18.56
C LEU A 89 9.29 -24.06 17.63
N LYS A 90 8.14 -24.76 17.57
CA LYS A 90 6.99 -24.37 16.77
C LYS A 90 6.33 -23.07 17.25
N GLU A 91 6.39 -22.81 18.56
CA GLU A 91 5.81 -21.62 19.19
C GLU A 91 6.83 -20.48 19.29
N LEU A 92 6.36 -19.24 19.11
CA LEU A 92 7.19 -18.04 19.20
C LEU A 92 7.77 -17.89 20.61
N THR A 93 9.09 -18.03 20.73
CA THR A 93 9.84 -17.97 21.99
C THR A 93 10.62 -16.67 22.09
N ASP A 94 10.56 -16.00 23.25
CA ASP A 94 11.33 -14.79 23.54
C ASP A 94 12.82 -15.09 23.71
N VAL A 95 13.67 -14.37 22.95
CA VAL A 95 15.11 -14.73 22.79
C VAL A 95 16.05 -13.55 22.99
N GLY A 96 15.49 -12.36 23.22
CA GLY A 96 16.22 -11.16 23.59
C GLY A 96 15.34 -9.93 23.46
N LEU A 97 15.97 -8.75 23.40
CA LEU A 97 15.26 -7.47 23.37
C LEU A 97 14.38 -7.41 22.11
N ASN A 98 13.07 -7.22 22.30
CA ASN A 98 12.07 -7.06 21.25
C ASN A 98 12.12 -8.14 20.15
N THR A 99 12.63 -9.32 20.45
CA THR A 99 12.86 -10.38 19.47
C THR A 99 12.33 -11.72 19.95
N LYS A 100 11.55 -12.36 19.09
CA LYS A 100 11.10 -13.75 19.24
C LYS A 100 11.61 -14.60 18.08
N TRP A 101 11.72 -15.90 18.27
CA TRP A 101 11.95 -16.82 17.16
C TRP A 101 10.98 -18.00 17.16
N ALA A 102 10.86 -18.65 16.01
CA ALA A 102 10.26 -19.95 15.85
C ALA A 102 10.99 -20.70 14.73
N VAL A 103 10.87 -22.02 14.70
CA VAL A 103 11.35 -22.86 13.60
C VAL A 103 10.16 -23.53 12.96
N ASP A 104 10.03 -23.34 11.65
CA ASP A 104 9.04 -24.04 10.84
C ASP A 104 9.78 -24.88 9.80
N GLU A 105 9.70 -26.21 9.95
CA GLU A 105 10.47 -27.18 9.18
C GLU A 105 11.99 -26.86 9.15
N LYS A 106 12.47 -26.27 8.05
CA LYS A 106 13.87 -25.90 7.81
C LYS A 106 14.10 -24.38 7.87
N LEU A 107 13.08 -23.60 8.22
CA LEU A 107 13.10 -22.14 8.26
C LEU A 107 13.17 -21.64 9.70
N LEU A 108 14.19 -20.83 9.98
CA LEU A 108 14.22 -20.01 11.19
C LEU A 108 13.47 -18.71 10.91
N ILE A 109 12.45 -18.44 11.70
CA ILE A 109 11.64 -17.23 11.63
C ILE A 109 11.97 -16.38 12.86
N LEU A 110 12.59 -15.22 12.66
CA LEU A 110 12.79 -14.21 13.70
C LEU A 110 11.69 -13.16 13.57
N VAL A 111 10.98 -12.88 14.65
CA VAL A 111 9.95 -11.83 14.71
C VAL A 111 10.45 -10.72 15.60
N ILE A 112 10.58 -9.52 15.04
CA ILE A 112 11.11 -8.34 15.71
C ILE A 112 9.98 -7.31 15.86
N ASP A 113 9.75 -6.88 17.10
CA ASP A 113 8.82 -5.80 17.40
C ASP A 113 9.52 -4.44 17.24
N LEU A 114 9.03 -3.62 16.31
CA LEU A 114 9.54 -2.29 15.99
C LEU A 114 8.74 -1.16 16.68
N SER A 115 7.74 -1.50 17.50
CA SER A 115 6.80 -0.51 18.07
C SER A 115 7.47 0.56 18.93
N GLU A 116 8.54 0.21 19.65
CA GLU A 116 9.33 1.15 20.48
C GLU A 116 10.30 2.02 19.66
N GLY A 117 10.49 1.72 18.37
CA GLY A 117 11.44 2.40 17.48
C GLY A 117 11.29 3.92 17.44
N PRO A 118 10.09 4.47 17.12
CA PRO A 118 9.89 5.91 17.04
C PRO A 118 10.12 6.62 18.37
N LYS A 119 9.68 6.02 19.48
CA LYS A 119 9.84 6.57 20.83
C LYS A 119 11.32 6.60 21.22
N MET A 120 12.02 5.47 21.07
CA MET A 120 13.45 5.39 21.40
C MET A 120 14.30 6.29 20.48
N SER A 121 13.91 6.47 19.22
CA SER A 121 14.57 7.44 18.32
C SER A 121 14.46 8.87 18.85
N GLY A 122 13.31 9.26 19.41
CA GLY A 122 13.11 10.58 19.99
C GLY A 122 13.83 10.81 21.33
N GLU A 123 14.06 9.74 22.10
CA GLU A 123 14.74 9.81 23.41
C GLU A 123 16.27 9.86 23.30
N HIS A 124 16.85 9.30 22.24
CA HIS A 124 18.30 9.30 22.02
C HIS A 124 18.75 10.56 21.26
N ALA A 125 20.00 10.98 21.50
CA ALA A 125 20.56 12.14 20.84
C ALA A 125 20.61 11.94 19.30
N PRO A 126 20.34 12.98 18.49
CA PRO A 126 20.44 12.89 17.04
C PRO A 126 21.78 12.31 16.57
N GLY A 127 21.74 11.26 15.76
CA GLY A 127 22.94 10.58 15.24
C GLY A 127 23.55 9.52 16.16
N GLN A 128 23.05 9.38 17.39
CA GLN A 128 23.51 8.33 18.31
C GLN A 128 22.93 6.97 17.92
N ALA A 129 23.78 6.00 17.62
CA ALA A 129 23.35 4.63 17.37
C ALA A 129 22.96 3.92 18.67
N PHE A 130 21.81 3.24 18.68
CA PHE A 130 21.33 2.42 19.79
C PHE A 130 20.83 1.06 19.30
N VAL A 131 20.70 0.10 20.21
CA VAL A 131 20.21 -1.25 19.90
C VAL A 131 18.71 -1.27 20.12
N LEU A 132 17.94 -1.46 19.05
CA LEU A 132 16.47 -1.53 19.09
C LEU A 132 15.98 -2.94 19.42
N ALA A 133 16.63 -3.95 18.85
CA ALA A 133 16.32 -5.34 19.06
C ALA A 133 17.60 -6.17 19.04
N SER A 134 17.66 -7.26 19.80
CA SER A 134 18.84 -8.12 19.80
C SER A 134 18.56 -9.53 20.28
N ILE A 135 19.39 -10.44 19.80
CA ILE A 135 19.58 -11.79 20.33
C ILE A 135 20.99 -11.82 20.91
N ARG A 136 21.14 -12.41 22.11
CA ARG A 136 22.45 -12.58 22.73
C ARG A 136 23.41 -13.30 21.76
N ALA A 137 24.68 -12.90 21.80
CA ALA A 137 25.69 -13.51 20.95
C ALA A 137 25.76 -15.03 21.17
N ASN A 138 25.80 -15.78 20.08
CA ASN A 138 25.86 -17.24 20.01
C ASN A 138 24.73 -17.95 20.77
N SER A 139 23.52 -17.39 20.81
CA SER A 139 22.35 -18.09 21.36
C SER A 139 22.08 -19.37 20.58
N GLN A 140 22.05 -20.49 21.29
CA GLN A 140 21.78 -21.80 20.70
C GLN A 140 20.29 -21.95 20.39
N LEU A 141 19.98 -22.45 19.19
CA LEU A 141 18.61 -22.69 18.76
C LEU A 141 18.12 -24.02 19.34
N GLY A 142 17.51 -23.99 20.53
CA GLY A 142 17.08 -25.19 21.24
C GLY A 142 18.27 -26.10 21.58
N LYS A 143 18.13 -27.41 21.34
CA LYS A 143 19.22 -28.40 21.48
C LYS A 143 19.99 -28.64 20.17
N SER A 144 19.77 -27.81 19.14
CA SER A 144 20.40 -27.99 17.83
C SER A 144 21.86 -27.51 17.81
N GLY A 145 22.57 -27.80 16.72
CA GLY A 145 23.92 -27.27 16.47
C GLY A 145 23.94 -25.85 15.90
N PHE A 146 22.78 -25.19 15.75
CA PHE A 146 22.69 -23.84 15.20
C PHE A 146 22.81 -22.78 16.30
N HIS A 147 23.61 -21.77 16.02
CA HIS A 147 23.79 -20.61 16.90
C HIS A 147 23.46 -19.33 16.14
N VAL A 148 22.66 -18.48 16.77
CA VAL A 148 22.13 -17.25 16.19
C VAL A 148 22.65 -16.07 17.00
N SER A 149 23.11 -15.04 16.31
CA SER A 149 23.44 -13.74 16.90
C SER A 149 22.78 -12.66 16.07
N MET A 150 22.08 -11.73 16.70
CA MET A 150 21.41 -10.65 15.98
C MET A 150 21.46 -9.34 16.77
N LYS A 151 21.69 -8.24 16.07
CA LYS A 151 21.46 -6.89 16.56
C LYS A 151 20.80 -6.07 15.46
N LEU A 152 19.72 -5.40 15.83
CA LEU A 152 19.09 -4.38 15.02
C LEU A 152 19.42 -3.04 15.64
N HIS A 153 20.23 -2.26 14.94
CA HIS A 153 20.61 -0.91 15.35
C HIS A 153 19.64 0.10 14.77
N SER A 154 19.37 1.17 15.51
CA SER A 154 18.69 2.36 15.00
C SER A 154 19.46 3.62 15.43
N ILE A 155 19.05 4.78 14.92
CA ILE A 155 19.76 6.04 15.09
C ILE A 155 18.79 7.05 15.72
N GLY A 156 19.22 7.70 16.80
CA GLY A 156 18.47 8.76 17.47
C GLY A 156 18.20 9.94 16.55
N GLY A 157 17.08 10.61 16.74
CA GLY A 157 16.63 11.78 15.96
C GLY A 157 16.25 11.49 14.51
N LYS A 158 16.14 10.22 14.09
CA LYS A 158 15.66 9.84 12.76
C LYS A 158 14.15 9.70 12.74
N ILE A 159 13.55 10.19 11.66
CA ILE A 159 12.12 10.05 11.39
C ILE A 159 11.86 8.59 11.03
N TRP A 160 10.94 7.97 11.76
CA TRP A 160 10.44 6.64 11.43
C TRP A 160 9.28 6.76 10.44
N PRO A 161 9.16 5.88 9.44
CA PRO A 161 7.99 5.86 8.59
C PRO A 161 6.75 5.62 9.44
N SER A 162 5.65 6.29 9.09
CA SER A 162 4.44 6.29 9.92
C SER A 162 3.98 4.86 10.25
N LEU A 163 3.83 4.59 11.55
CA LEU A 163 3.35 3.31 12.08
C LEU A 163 1.82 3.28 12.02
N PRO A 164 1.16 2.63 11.04
CA PRO A 164 -0.29 2.50 11.09
C PRO A 164 -0.66 1.86 12.43
N SER A 165 -1.36 2.63 13.26
CA SER A 165 -1.98 2.14 14.48
C SER A 165 -3.05 1.13 14.14
N PRO A 166 -3.20 0.02 14.91
CA PRO A 166 -4.33 -0.89 14.74
C PRO A 166 -5.69 -0.20 14.93
N ARG A 167 -5.71 1.07 15.37
CA ARG A 167 -6.92 1.89 15.44
C ARG A 167 -6.58 3.33 15.02
N GLY A 168 -7.26 3.80 13.99
CA GLY A 168 -7.22 5.19 13.53
C GLY A 168 -6.38 5.36 12.28
N ALA A 169 -7.00 5.15 11.11
CA ALA A 169 -6.54 5.75 9.87
C ALA A 169 -6.73 7.27 10.01
N SER A 170 -5.66 7.99 10.34
CA SER A 170 -5.57 9.43 10.13
C SER A 170 -4.11 9.88 10.15
N GLU A 171 -3.67 10.37 9.00
CA GLU A 171 -2.67 11.43 8.81
C GLU A 171 -1.26 11.22 9.36
N ALA A 172 -0.35 10.88 8.45
CA ALA A 172 1.05 11.24 8.59
C ALA A 172 1.50 11.98 7.33
N THR A 173 1.82 13.25 7.55
CA THR A 173 2.58 14.14 6.71
C THR A 173 4.02 13.64 6.57
N GLU A 174 4.57 13.71 5.36
CA GLU A 174 5.99 13.49 5.10
C GLU A 174 6.58 14.75 4.49
N ASP A 175 7.33 15.46 5.33
CA ASP A 175 8.40 16.36 4.89
C ASP A 175 9.76 15.83 5.37
N VAL A 176 10.75 16.22 4.57
CA VAL A 176 12.20 16.29 4.83
C VAL A 176 13.06 15.08 4.41
N SER A 177 13.47 15.19 3.15
CA SER A 177 14.69 14.68 2.53
C SER A 177 15.98 15.20 3.20
N SER A 178 17.02 14.36 3.36
CA SER A 178 18.38 14.80 3.68
C SER A 178 19.23 15.00 2.42
N ALA A 179 19.85 16.18 2.32
CA ALA A 179 20.78 16.57 1.28
C ALA A 179 22.22 16.11 1.57
N VAL A 180 22.90 15.49 0.60
CA VAL A 180 24.36 15.64 0.37
C VAL A 180 24.63 15.53 -1.12
N ASN A 181 25.26 16.58 -1.66
CA ASN A 181 25.67 16.72 -3.06
C ASN A 181 26.81 15.77 -3.44
N VAL A 182 26.67 15.05 -4.57
CA VAL A 182 27.75 14.88 -5.55
C VAL A 182 27.12 14.91 -6.94
N ALA A 183 27.35 16.00 -7.67
CA ALA A 183 27.02 16.09 -9.08
C ALA A 183 27.93 15.13 -9.87
N ARG A 184 27.38 13.99 -10.32
CA ARG A 184 27.97 13.21 -11.41
C ARG A 184 27.18 13.49 -12.66
N MET A 185 27.90 13.74 -13.74
CA MET A 185 27.35 13.86 -15.09
C MET A 185 26.47 12.64 -15.37
N LEU A 186 25.16 12.85 -15.45
CA LEU A 186 24.21 11.82 -15.84
C LEU A 186 24.33 11.66 -17.36
N ASP A 187 25.09 10.67 -17.77
CA ASP A 187 24.99 10.14 -19.13
C ASP A 187 23.53 9.71 -19.33
N TYR A 188 22.89 10.36 -20.29
CA TYR A 188 21.50 10.13 -20.65
C TYR A 188 21.33 8.68 -21.13
N SER A 189 20.86 7.82 -20.24
CA SER A 189 20.07 6.67 -20.63
C SER A 189 18.62 7.05 -20.35
N PRO A 190 17.76 7.22 -21.37
CA PRO A 190 16.33 7.31 -21.11
C PRO A 190 15.93 5.98 -20.48
N SER A 191 15.80 5.97 -19.16
CA SER A 191 15.02 4.93 -18.50
C SER A 191 13.66 4.98 -19.16
N ILE A 192 13.26 3.88 -19.77
CA ILE A 192 11.93 3.68 -20.33
C ILE A 192 10.99 3.67 -19.13
N SER A 193 10.68 4.85 -18.60
CA SER A 193 9.50 5.08 -17.80
C SER A 193 8.33 4.75 -18.72
N PRO A 194 7.44 3.82 -18.36
CA PRO A 194 6.18 3.70 -19.07
C PRO A 194 5.55 5.09 -19.11
N PRO A 195 5.14 5.57 -20.30
CA PRO A 195 4.49 6.86 -20.41
C PRO A 195 3.30 6.90 -19.45
N ARG A 196 3.17 8.02 -18.74
CA ARG A 196 1.98 8.33 -17.96
C ARG A 196 0.77 8.11 -18.85
N MET A 197 -0.24 7.41 -18.33
CA MET A 197 -1.57 7.30 -18.92
C MET A 197 -2.20 8.70 -19.05
N THR A 198 -1.83 9.39 -20.11
CA THR A 198 -2.73 10.24 -20.89
C THR A 198 -2.77 9.59 -22.26
N ASP A 199 -3.48 8.47 -22.31
CA ASP A 199 -4.16 7.94 -23.48
C ASP A 199 -5.18 6.95 -22.93
N ILE A 200 -6.43 7.42 -22.87
CA ILE A 200 -7.61 6.57 -22.77
C ILE A 200 -7.63 5.82 -24.10
N HIS A 201 -7.04 4.63 -24.14
CA HIS A 201 -7.32 3.50 -25.05
C HIS A 201 -6.11 2.54 -25.02
N GLY A 202 -6.20 1.52 -24.17
CA GLY A 202 -5.21 0.44 -24.20
C GLY A 202 -5.21 -0.42 -22.95
N MET A 203 -6.08 -1.44 -22.95
CA MET A 203 -5.95 -2.68 -22.16
C MET A 203 -5.97 -2.56 -20.63
N HIS A 204 -7.16 -2.42 -20.04
CA HIS A 204 -7.44 -3.05 -18.74
C HIS A 204 -8.51 -4.12 -18.95
N SER A 205 -8.09 -5.38 -18.96
CA SER A 205 -8.98 -6.55 -18.99
C SER A 205 -9.37 -7.02 -17.58
N GLU A 206 -9.28 -6.17 -16.56
CA GLU A 206 -9.10 -6.61 -15.18
C GLU A 206 -10.23 -6.12 -14.28
N MET A 207 -11.25 -6.95 -14.09
CA MET A 207 -12.17 -6.76 -12.96
C MET A 207 -11.38 -6.87 -11.65
N ILE A 208 -11.48 -5.87 -10.78
CA ILE A 208 -10.78 -5.83 -9.50
C ILE A 208 -11.63 -6.54 -8.46
N ARG A 209 -11.11 -7.59 -7.82
CA ARG A 209 -11.83 -8.26 -6.73
C ARG A 209 -11.75 -7.43 -5.45
N LEU A 210 -12.90 -7.01 -4.92
CA LEU A 210 -13.00 -6.23 -3.68
C LEU A 210 -13.27 -7.12 -2.45
N ASP A 211 -14.03 -8.20 -2.63
CA ASP A 211 -14.40 -9.16 -1.60
C ASP A 211 -14.69 -10.53 -2.23
N GLU A 212 -15.08 -11.52 -1.43
CA GLU A 212 -15.42 -12.86 -1.91
C GLU A 212 -16.55 -12.86 -2.94
N PHE A 213 -17.50 -11.94 -2.80
CA PHE A 213 -18.73 -11.85 -3.60
C PHE A 213 -18.87 -10.56 -4.41
N ILE A 214 -17.92 -9.63 -4.34
CA ILE A 214 -17.99 -8.34 -5.06
C ILE A 214 -16.73 -8.08 -5.90
N THR A 215 -16.95 -7.74 -7.16
CA THR A 215 -15.91 -7.28 -8.08
C THR A 215 -16.23 -5.89 -8.60
N LEU A 216 -15.20 -5.16 -8.99
CA LEU A 216 -15.23 -3.78 -9.44
C LEU A 216 -14.78 -3.72 -10.89
N ASP A 217 -15.64 -3.19 -11.74
CA ASP A 217 -15.41 -2.95 -13.16
C ASP A 217 -15.35 -1.42 -13.40
N VAL A 218 -14.18 -0.98 -13.85
CA VAL A 218 -13.84 0.44 -14.11
C VAL A 218 -13.59 0.69 -15.59
N THR A 219 -13.96 -0.26 -16.45
CA THR A 219 -13.72 -0.19 -17.90
C THR A 219 -14.36 1.04 -18.55
N ASN A 220 -15.49 1.49 -18.00
CA ASN A 220 -16.28 2.61 -18.52
C ASN A 220 -16.21 3.87 -17.62
N ALA A 221 -15.08 4.11 -16.95
CA ALA A 221 -14.90 5.30 -16.10
C ALA A 221 -15.32 6.59 -16.84
N PRO A 222 -16.02 7.55 -16.17
CA PRO A 222 -16.27 7.63 -14.73
C PRO A 222 -17.45 6.79 -14.21
N LEU A 223 -18.10 6.01 -15.07
CA LEU A 223 -19.16 5.09 -14.67
C LEU A 223 -18.54 3.83 -14.03
N VAL A 224 -18.87 3.60 -12.76
CA VAL A 224 -18.32 2.52 -11.94
C VAL A 224 -19.36 1.43 -11.77
N ARG A 225 -18.97 0.17 -12.00
CA ARG A 225 -19.86 -1.00 -11.87
C ARG A 225 -19.33 -1.95 -10.80
N LEU A 226 -20.10 -2.17 -9.75
CA LEU A 226 -19.88 -3.24 -8.78
C LEU A 226 -20.71 -4.45 -9.19
N ARG A 227 -20.08 -5.59 -9.44
CA ARG A 227 -20.75 -6.84 -9.76
C ARG A 227 -20.73 -7.76 -8.56
N LEU A 228 -21.92 -8.16 -8.11
CA LEU A 228 -22.08 -9.04 -6.97
C LEU A 228 -22.47 -10.44 -7.44
N ASN A 229 -21.63 -11.42 -7.12
CA ASN A 229 -21.99 -12.83 -7.28
C ASN A 229 -22.83 -13.27 -6.07
N LEU A 230 -24.11 -13.56 -6.31
CA LEU A 230 -25.07 -13.95 -5.27
C LEU A 230 -25.36 -15.46 -5.25
N GLU A 231 -24.62 -16.25 -6.00
CA GLU A 231 -24.80 -17.70 -6.06
C GLU A 231 -24.63 -18.33 -4.66
N GLY A 232 -25.61 -19.15 -4.27
CA GLY A 232 -25.62 -19.81 -2.96
C GLY A 232 -25.88 -18.89 -1.75
N LYS A 233 -26.25 -17.61 -1.96
CA LYS A 233 -26.49 -16.62 -0.88
C LYS A 233 -27.97 -16.40 -0.55
N ASP A 234 -28.86 -17.30 -0.99
CA ASP A 234 -30.30 -17.20 -0.74
C ASP A 234 -30.63 -17.10 0.76
N GLY A 235 -31.42 -16.08 1.13
CA GLY A 235 -31.82 -15.82 2.53
C GLY A 235 -30.78 -15.08 3.37
N GLN A 236 -29.64 -14.69 2.80
CA GLN A 236 -28.55 -14.03 3.53
C GLN A 236 -28.59 -12.51 3.38
N LEU A 237 -28.05 -11.82 4.40
CA LEU A 237 -27.69 -10.41 4.32
C LEU A 237 -26.19 -10.30 4.06
N LEU A 238 -25.84 -9.71 2.92
CA LEU A 238 -24.46 -9.45 2.52
C LEU A 238 -24.14 -7.99 2.77
N GLY A 239 -22.91 -7.71 3.19
CA GLY A 239 -22.45 -6.35 3.47
C GLY A 239 -21.02 -6.15 3.03
N PHE A 240 -20.75 -5.02 2.41
CA PHE A 240 -19.41 -4.56 2.05
C PHE A 240 -19.23 -3.12 2.48
N THR A 241 -18.08 -2.79 3.05
CA THR A 241 -17.71 -1.41 3.35
C THR A 241 -16.21 -1.26 3.12
N GLY A 242 -15.82 -0.30 2.29
CA GLY A 242 -14.44 -0.09 1.92
C GLY A 242 -14.29 1.06 0.94
N ASP A 243 -13.05 1.48 0.71
CA ASP A 243 -12.74 2.53 -0.26
C ASP A 243 -12.40 1.90 -1.61
N ILE A 244 -12.87 2.51 -2.68
CA ILE A 244 -12.54 2.16 -4.06
C ILE A 244 -12.00 3.38 -4.79
N LEU A 245 -11.29 3.14 -5.91
CA LEU A 245 -10.65 4.22 -6.68
C LEU A 245 -9.81 5.09 -5.72
N SER A 246 -9.38 6.30 -6.11
CA SER A 246 -8.55 7.15 -5.26
C SER A 246 -9.30 7.74 -4.02
N GLY A 247 -9.95 6.90 -3.22
CA GLY A 247 -10.56 7.26 -1.93
C GLY A 247 -12.09 7.36 -1.90
N ILE A 248 -12.82 6.84 -2.88
CA ILE A 248 -14.30 6.83 -2.87
C ILE A 248 -14.78 5.76 -1.88
N GLY A 249 -15.35 6.20 -0.75
CA GLY A 249 -15.86 5.28 0.27
C GLY A 249 -17.21 4.70 -0.10
N ILE A 250 -17.31 3.37 -0.12
CA ILE A 250 -18.53 2.61 -0.39
C ILE A 250 -19.04 1.93 0.88
N SER A 251 -20.36 1.97 1.07
CA SER A 251 -21.11 1.09 1.96
C SER A 251 -22.25 0.45 1.18
N LEU A 252 -22.23 -0.88 1.07
CA LEU A 252 -23.24 -1.67 0.39
C LEU A 252 -23.80 -2.74 1.33
N LYS A 253 -25.13 -2.88 1.38
CA LYS A 253 -25.82 -3.99 2.03
C LYS A 253 -26.87 -4.54 1.08
N VAL A 254 -26.88 -5.86 0.91
CA VAL A 254 -27.82 -6.57 0.04
C VAL A 254 -28.49 -7.67 0.82
N GLN A 255 -29.80 -7.55 1.01
CA GLN A 255 -30.63 -8.62 1.54
C GLN A 255 -31.14 -9.47 0.37
N VAL A 256 -30.78 -10.76 0.38
CA VAL A 256 -31.21 -11.73 -0.62
C VAL A 256 -32.39 -12.54 -0.07
N TYR A 257 -33.55 -12.46 -0.72
CA TYR A 257 -34.72 -13.27 -0.37
C TYR A 257 -34.72 -14.59 -1.14
N LYS A 258 -35.19 -15.66 -0.48
CA LYS A 258 -35.39 -16.97 -1.12
C LYS A 258 -36.39 -16.85 -2.26
N LYS A 259 -36.33 -17.74 -3.25
CA LYS A 259 -37.27 -17.72 -4.41
C LYS A 259 -38.74 -17.81 -4.00
N THR A 260 -39.04 -18.45 -2.87
CA THR A 260 -40.38 -18.58 -2.30
C THR A 260 -40.84 -17.37 -1.50
N ASP A 261 -39.90 -16.50 -1.12
CA ASP A 261 -40.14 -15.39 -0.21
C ASP A 261 -40.15 -14.09 -1.02
N SER A 262 -41.15 -13.25 -0.79
CA SER A 262 -41.17 -11.90 -1.36
C SER A 262 -40.69 -10.90 -0.31
N PRO A 263 -39.90 -9.88 -0.70
CA PRO A 263 -39.57 -8.77 0.17
C PRO A 263 -40.87 -8.17 0.73
N PRO A 264 -40.92 -7.83 2.03
CA PRO A 264 -42.09 -7.18 2.60
C PRO A 264 -42.38 -5.88 1.84
N ALA A 265 -43.67 -5.61 1.62
CA ALA A 265 -44.09 -4.36 0.97
C ALA A 265 -43.47 -3.17 1.70
N LEU A 266 -42.68 -2.38 0.97
CA LEU A 266 -41.97 -1.24 1.55
C LEU A 266 -43.01 -0.20 1.97
N ARG A 267 -42.98 0.17 3.27
CA ARG A 267 -43.88 1.20 3.81
C ARG A 267 -43.63 2.59 3.20
N HIS A 268 -42.44 2.81 2.65
CA HIS A 268 -42.02 4.06 2.00
C HIS A 268 -41.18 3.73 0.77
N PRO A 269 -41.33 4.44 -0.36
CA PRO A 269 -40.45 4.27 -1.51
C PRO A 269 -39.00 4.60 -1.10
N GLY A 270 -38.06 3.77 -1.53
CA GLY A 270 -36.63 4.03 -1.33
C GLY A 270 -36.17 5.30 -2.04
N LYS A 271 -35.13 5.97 -1.51
CA LYS A 271 -34.43 7.05 -2.24
C LYS A 271 -33.41 6.43 -3.19
N MET A 272 -33.28 6.99 -4.39
CA MET A 272 -32.30 6.61 -5.40
C MET A 272 -31.69 7.87 -6.00
N GLU A 273 -30.37 8.00 -5.93
CA GLU A 273 -29.65 9.20 -6.32
C GLU A 273 -28.31 8.81 -6.94
N ASN A 274 -28.10 9.15 -8.22
CA ASN A 274 -26.89 8.81 -8.99
C ASN A 274 -26.48 7.32 -8.87
N ILE A 275 -27.41 6.41 -9.09
CA ILE A 275 -27.18 4.97 -9.03
C ILE A 275 -28.12 4.29 -10.00
N HIS A 276 -27.76 3.12 -10.49
CA HIS A 276 -28.60 2.21 -11.23
C HIS A 276 -28.28 0.79 -10.76
N VAL A 277 -29.29 0.02 -10.34
CA VAL A 277 -29.08 -1.33 -9.83
C VAL A 277 -29.97 -2.31 -10.57
N TYR A 278 -29.37 -3.33 -11.18
CA TYR A 278 -30.05 -4.29 -12.03
C TYR A 278 -29.44 -5.68 -11.92
N LYS A 279 -30.20 -6.69 -12.31
CA LYS A 279 -29.69 -8.05 -12.49
C LYS A 279 -29.08 -8.18 -13.88
N GLU A 280 -27.86 -8.69 -13.97
CA GLU A 280 -27.18 -9.02 -15.22
C GLU A 280 -26.95 -10.53 -15.24
N GLU A 281 -27.31 -11.19 -16.34
CA GLU A 281 -27.07 -12.62 -16.55
C GLU A 281 -26.02 -12.73 -17.65
N LEU A 282 -24.89 -13.36 -17.34
CA LEU A 282 -23.83 -13.56 -18.32
C LEU A 282 -24.23 -14.65 -19.32
N PRO A 283 -23.64 -14.67 -20.53
CA PRO A 283 -23.83 -15.76 -21.49
C PRO A 283 -23.45 -17.15 -20.94
N THR A 284 -22.65 -17.19 -19.89
CA THR A 284 -22.27 -18.41 -19.13
C THR A 284 -23.39 -18.93 -18.23
N GLY A 285 -24.51 -18.20 -18.09
CA GLY A 285 -25.64 -18.52 -17.20
C GLY A 285 -25.46 -18.04 -15.76
N GLU A 286 -24.39 -17.28 -15.48
CA GLU A 286 -24.11 -16.73 -14.16
C GLU A 286 -24.92 -15.45 -13.89
N ASP A 287 -25.56 -15.40 -12.72
CA ASP A 287 -26.42 -14.29 -12.29
C ASP A 287 -25.67 -13.32 -11.37
N PHE A 288 -25.55 -12.07 -11.81
CA PHE A 288 -24.96 -10.99 -11.02
C PHE A 288 -25.99 -9.93 -10.67
N LEU A 289 -25.83 -9.35 -9.48
CA LEU A 289 -26.47 -8.07 -9.16
C LEU A 289 -25.44 -6.97 -9.41
N VAL A 290 -25.76 -6.05 -10.30
CA VAL A 290 -24.88 -4.94 -10.70
C VAL A 290 -25.35 -3.66 -10.03
N VAL A 291 -24.45 -3.00 -9.30
CA VAL A 291 -24.64 -1.64 -8.79
C VAL A 291 -23.75 -0.71 -9.59
N GLU A 292 -24.36 0.20 -10.32
CA GLU A 292 -23.69 1.12 -11.23
C GLU A 292 -23.92 2.57 -10.78
N PHE A 293 -22.88 3.40 -10.78
CA PHE A 293 -23.00 4.82 -10.44
C PHE A 293 -21.92 5.66 -11.13
N ASP A 294 -22.19 6.94 -11.36
CA ASP A 294 -21.21 7.86 -11.92
C ASP A 294 -20.36 8.48 -10.81
N ALA A 295 -19.08 8.09 -10.73
CA ALA A 295 -18.16 8.56 -9.71
C ALA A 295 -17.76 10.03 -9.86
N SER A 296 -18.04 10.67 -11.00
CA SER A 296 -17.77 12.08 -11.23
C SER A 296 -18.83 13.02 -10.62
N LYS A 297 -19.98 12.48 -10.21
CA LYS A 297 -21.09 13.28 -9.67
C LYS A 297 -20.94 13.53 -8.18
N GLY A 298 -21.21 14.76 -7.78
CA GLY A 298 -21.26 15.19 -6.39
C GLY A 298 -21.27 16.71 -6.34
N ASN A 299 -22.23 17.32 -5.64
CA ASN A 299 -22.27 18.77 -5.54
C ASN A 299 -21.09 19.27 -4.69
N LEU A 300 -20.38 20.27 -5.21
CA LEU A 300 -19.39 21.05 -4.46
C LEU A 300 -20.12 21.79 -3.34
N ASP A 301 -20.17 21.22 -2.15
CA ASP A 301 -20.57 21.97 -0.98
C ASP A 301 -19.43 22.96 -0.66
N VAL A 302 -19.72 24.25 -0.83
CA VAL A 302 -18.84 25.38 -0.52
C VAL A 302 -18.54 25.43 1.00
N SER A 303 -19.34 24.74 1.82
CA SER A 303 -19.31 24.82 3.29
C SER A 303 -18.36 23.84 4.01
N GLY A 304 -17.59 23.01 3.32
CA GLY A 304 -16.45 22.30 3.93
C GLY A 304 -16.78 21.11 4.85
N LYS A 305 -17.86 20.35 4.59
CA LYS A 305 -18.12 19.09 5.31
C LYS A 305 -17.26 17.91 4.82
N PRO A 306 -16.85 16.98 5.72
CA PRO A 306 -15.74 16.05 5.47
C PRO A 306 -16.04 14.81 4.61
N ARG A 307 -17.30 14.54 4.23
CA ARG A 307 -17.64 13.46 3.28
C ARG A 307 -18.87 13.85 2.46
N ARG A 308 -18.74 13.88 1.13
CA ARG A 308 -19.84 14.22 0.20
C ARG A 308 -20.51 12.93 -0.27
N ASN A 309 -21.84 12.85 -0.25
CA ASN A 309 -22.54 11.73 -0.89
C ASN A 309 -22.45 11.88 -2.42
N ILE A 310 -21.80 10.92 -3.08
CA ILE A 310 -21.73 10.78 -4.54
C ILE A 310 -22.96 10.05 -5.06
N SER A 311 -23.40 9.02 -4.33
CA SER A 311 -24.47 8.12 -4.74
C SER A 311 -25.17 7.54 -3.51
N ASN A 312 -26.48 7.30 -3.61
CA ASN A 312 -27.26 6.72 -2.53
C ASN A 312 -28.43 5.90 -3.07
N ALA A 313 -28.60 4.69 -2.53
CA ALA A 313 -29.84 3.94 -2.59
C ALA A 313 -30.23 3.49 -1.19
N THR A 314 -31.49 3.69 -0.80
CA THR A 314 -32.03 3.12 0.43
C THR A 314 -33.16 2.18 0.10
N ARG A 315 -33.04 0.91 0.48
CA ARG A 315 -34.05 -0.15 0.33
C ARG A 315 -34.56 -0.30 -1.11
N LEU A 316 -33.67 -0.21 -2.09
CA LEU A 316 -34.01 -0.41 -3.48
C LEU A 316 -34.33 -1.89 -3.73
N CYS A 317 -35.57 -2.17 -4.13
CA CYS A 317 -36.01 -3.53 -4.43
C CYS A 317 -35.72 -3.85 -5.90
N VAL A 318 -34.87 -4.85 -6.15
CA VAL A 318 -34.47 -5.29 -7.49
C VAL A 318 -34.95 -6.71 -7.73
N ASN A 319 -35.59 -6.92 -8.89
CA ASN A 319 -36.10 -8.21 -9.34
C ASN A 319 -36.98 -8.95 -8.31
N ARG A 320 -37.69 -8.21 -7.44
CA ARG A 320 -38.53 -8.74 -6.34
C ARG A 320 -37.83 -9.74 -5.42
N ARG A 321 -36.50 -9.75 -5.37
CA ARG A 321 -35.70 -10.70 -4.60
C ARG A 321 -34.57 -10.06 -3.82
N TYR A 322 -34.10 -8.90 -4.24
CA TYR A 322 -32.95 -8.24 -3.65
C TYR A 322 -33.40 -6.90 -3.08
N VAL A 323 -33.04 -6.61 -1.84
CA VAL A 323 -33.19 -5.27 -1.25
C VAL A 323 -31.79 -4.71 -1.01
N VAL A 324 -31.50 -3.57 -1.64
CA VAL A 324 -30.17 -2.97 -1.70
C VAL A 324 -30.17 -1.64 -0.95
N ASP A 325 -29.26 -1.51 0.01
CA ASP A 325 -28.84 -0.23 0.58
C ASP A 325 -27.42 0.07 0.11
N PHE A 326 -27.22 1.21 -0.54
CA PHE A 326 -25.94 1.63 -1.07
C PHE A 326 -25.66 3.08 -0.73
N THR A 327 -24.41 3.39 -0.41
CA THR A 327 -23.94 4.76 -0.28
C THR A 327 -22.51 4.82 -0.81
N ALA A 328 -22.27 5.72 -1.77
CA ALA A 328 -20.92 6.12 -2.17
C ALA A 328 -20.66 7.53 -1.66
N THR A 329 -19.49 7.73 -1.07
CA THR A 329 -19.01 9.01 -0.58
C THR A 329 -17.73 9.40 -1.31
N GLY A 330 -17.58 10.68 -1.61
CA GLY A 330 -16.39 11.21 -2.26
C GLY A 330 -15.15 11.13 -1.37
N PRO A 331 -13.96 11.26 -1.99
CA PRO A 331 -12.71 11.17 -1.28
C PRO A 331 -12.61 12.23 -0.19
N ILE A 332 -11.98 11.84 0.92
CA ILE A 332 -11.77 12.70 2.10
C ILE A 332 -10.92 13.92 1.72
N ASP A 333 -10.00 13.74 0.78
CA ASP A 333 -9.11 14.78 0.25
C ASP A 333 -9.34 14.91 -1.27
N MET A 334 -10.02 15.96 -1.74
CA MET A 334 -10.06 16.28 -3.18
C MET A 334 -8.71 16.85 -3.58
N LEU A 335 -7.95 16.12 -4.40
CA LEU A 335 -6.72 16.64 -5.00
C LEU A 335 -7.02 17.86 -5.88
N PRO A 336 -6.15 18.89 -5.86
CA PRO A 336 -6.28 20.03 -6.77
C PRO A 336 -6.08 19.57 -8.21
N THR A 337 -6.70 20.28 -9.15
CA THR A 337 -6.51 20.01 -10.57
C THR A 337 -5.07 20.31 -10.98
N PHE A 338 -4.60 19.66 -12.06
CA PHE A 338 -3.26 19.93 -12.59
C PHE A 338 -3.05 21.41 -12.92
N MET A 339 -4.08 22.10 -13.43
CA MET A 339 -4.01 23.53 -13.76
C MET A 339 -3.80 24.42 -12.54
N GLU A 340 -4.49 24.12 -11.44
CA GLU A 340 -4.33 24.85 -10.17
C GLU A 340 -2.93 24.62 -9.59
N VAL A 341 -2.45 23.38 -9.59
CA VAL A 341 -1.08 23.04 -9.16
C VAL A 341 -0.04 23.70 -10.05
N TYR A 342 -0.22 23.68 -11.37
CA TYR A 342 0.70 24.30 -12.31
C TYR A 342 0.78 25.81 -12.12
N GLN A 343 -0.34 26.49 -11.90
CA GLN A 343 -0.33 27.92 -11.64
C GLN A 343 0.38 28.26 -10.33
N SER A 344 0.17 27.48 -9.26
CA SER A 344 0.89 27.63 -7.99
C SER A 344 2.41 27.45 -8.18
N VAL A 345 2.82 26.41 -8.93
CA VAL A 345 4.23 26.19 -9.28
C VAL A 345 4.81 27.37 -10.08
N VAL A 346 4.10 27.89 -11.09
CA VAL A 346 4.51 29.06 -11.87
C VAL A 346 4.72 30.28 -10.96
N ASN A 347 3.81 30.53 -10.02
CA ASN A 347 3.90 31.65 -9.10
C ASN A 347 5.13 31.54 -8.19
N TYR A 348 5.37 30.36 -7.61
CA TYR A 348 6.50 30.13 -6.72
C TYR A 348 7.85 30.19 -7.45
N LEU A 349 7.95 29.49 -8.58
CA LEU A 349 9.17 29.41 -9.37
C LEU A 349 9.48 30.73 -10.09
N GLY A 350 8.47 31.45 -10.55
CA GLY A 350 8.63 32.77 -11.18
C GLY A 350 9.21 33.84 -10.24
N MET A 351 9.08 33.67 -8.92
CA MET A 351 9.69 34.55 -7.92
C MET A 351 11.11 34.11 -7.51
N THR A 352 11.57 32.94 -7.94
CA THR A 352 12.86 32.36 -7.53
C THR A 352 13.98 32.82 -8.45
N ARG A 353 14.98 33.54 -7.90
CA ARG A 353 16.18 33.95 -8.65
C ARG A 353 17.10 32.75 -8.88
N ASN A 354 17.68 32.65 -10.09
CA ASN A 354 18.63 31.58 -10.47
C ASN A 354 18.07 30.16 -10.29
N LEU A 355 16.82 29.97 -10.73
CA LEU A 355 16.03 28.76 -10.54
C LEU A 355 16.76 27.44 -10.86
N LEU A 356 17.53 27.36 -11.94
CA LEU A 356 18.25 26.12 -12.32
C LEU A 356 19.33 25.69 -11.31
N LEU A 357 19.86 26.64 -10.52
CA LEU A 357 20.89 26.38 -9.51
C LEU A 357 20.30 26.16 -8.11
N SER A 358 19.06 26.61 -7.88
CA SER A 358 18.41 26.61 -6.57
C SER A 358 17.10 25.81 -6.52
N LEU A 359 16.77 25.05 -7.59
CA LEU A 359 15.56 24.25 -7.64
C LEU A 359 15.60 23.18 -6.55
N ASN A 360 14.68 23.31 -5.59
CA ASN A 360 14.56 22.40 -4.47
C ASN A 360 13.12 21.90 -4.39
N MET A 361 12.90 20.63 -4.75
CA MET A 361 11.55 20.04 -4.78
C MET A 361 10.82 20.07 -3.45
N PRO A 362 11.45 19.73 -2.32
CA PRO A 362 10.89 20.00 -0.99
C PRO A 362 10.32 21.42 -0.85
N ALA A 363 11.09 22.46 -1.19
CA ALA A 363 10.64 23.84 -1.04
C ALA A 363 9.47 24.19 -1.97
N VAL A 364 9.45 23.63 -3.18
CA VAL A 364 8.30 23.76 -4.10
C VAL A 364 7.06 23.06 -3.52
N ARG A 365 7.22 21.86 -2.96
CA ARG A 365 6.12 21.12 -2.31
C ARG A 365 5.58 21.89 -1.11
N ASP A 366 6.43 22.46 -0.28
CA ASP A 366 6.02 23.27 0.88
C ASP A 366 5.28 24.54 0.45
N ALA A 367 5.70 25.16 -0.66
CA ALA A 367 5.03 26.34 -1.21
C ALA A 367 3.65 26.00 -1.78
N VAL A 368 3.57 24.97 -2.64
CA VAL A 368 2.31 24.53 -3.25
C VAL A 368 1.36 23.95 -2.20
N GLY A 369 1.87 23.16 -1.25
CA GLY A 369 1.09 22.58 -0.17
C GLY A 369 0.43 23.62 0.73
N ARG A 370 1.05 24.79 0.91
CA ARG A 370 0.46 25.92 1.64
C ARG A 370 -0.75 26.54 0.92
N GLU A 371 -0.81 26.46 -0.42
CA GLU A 371 -1.97 26.91 -1.20
C GLU A 371 -3.13 25.89 -1.15
N PHE A 372 -2.85 24.62 -0.84
CA PHE A 372 -3.84 23.55 -0.74
C PHE A 372 -3.86 22.89 0.65
N PRO A 373 -4.15 23.64 1.74
CA PRO A 373 -4.03 23.16 3.13
C PRO A 373 -5.01 22.02 3.48
N ARG A 374 -6.01 21.77 2.64
CA ARG A 374 -6.99 20.69 2.78
C ARG A 374 -6.57 19.40 2.07
N CYS A 375 -5.50 19.45 1.29
CA CYS A 375 -4.95 18.30 0.60
C CYS A 375 -3.74 17.82 1.38
N LYS A 376 -3.76 16.58 1.84
CA LYS A 376 -2.53 15.97 2.37
C LYS A 376 -1.49 15.96 1.27
N MET A 377 -0.22 16.05 1.66
CA MET A 377 0.90 15.87 0.75
C MET A 377 1.02 14.40 0.32
N SER A 378 0.00 13.90 -0.37
CA SER A 378 -0.14 12.53 -0.84
C SER A 378 0.80 12.29 -2.02
N ARG A 379 1.01 11.02 -2.37
CA ARG A 379 1.84 10.64 -3.52
C ARG A 379 1.32 11.28 -4.81
N GLU A 380 0.01 11.37 -4.95
CA GLU A 380 -0.67 11.92 -6.12
C GLU A 380 -0.42 13.43 -6.23
N LEU A 381 -0.53 14.19 -5.13
CA LEU A 381 -0.19 15.61 -5.13
C LEU A 381 1.29 15.84 -5.40
N LYS A 382 2.18 15.04 -4.78
CA LYS A 382 3.63 15.07 -5.06
C LYS A 382 3.93 14.83 -6.55
N ASN A 383 3.19 13.93 -7.20
CA ASN A 383 3.31 13.65 -8.64
C ASN A 383 2.81 14.80 -9.51
N LEU A 384 1.67 15.41 -9.17
CA LEU A 384 1.15 16.60 -9.87
C LEU A 384 2.13 17.76 -9.79
N ILE A 385 2.71 18.00 -8.61
CA ILE A 385 3.72 19.05 -8.39
C ILE A 385 4.96 18.77 -9.24
N TRP A 386 5.46 17.53 -9.24
CA TRP A 386 6.61 17.15 -10.05
C TRP A 386 6.39 17.38 -11.55
N GLU A 387 5.20 17.03 -12.05
CA GLU A 387 4.83 17.28 -13.44
C GLU A 387 4.69 18.75 -13.79
N ALA A 388 4.09 19.52 -12.89
CA ALA A 388 3.98 20.95 -13.05
C ALA A 388 5.37 21.62 -13.13
N VAL A 389 6.30 21.22 -12.25
CA VAL A 389 7.69 21.72 -12.27
C VAL A 389 8.41 21.31 -13.56
N ARG A 390 8.26 20.05 -13.98
CA ARG A 390 8.85 19.55 -15.23
C ARG A 390 8.35 20.38 -16.43
N LEU A 391 7.03 20.58 -16.54
CA LEU A 391 6.44 21.38 -17.61
C LEU A 391 6.92 22.83 -17.57
N TYR A 392 7.04 23.41 -16.38
CA TYR A 392 7.57 24.77 -16.20
C TYR A 392 9.01 24.90 -16.68
N ILE A 393 9.89 23.96 -16.33
CA ILE A 393 11.29 23.97 -16.74
C ILE A 393 11.41 23.80 -18.26
N VAL A 394 10.68 22.84 -18.83
CA VAL A 394 10.66 22.60 -20.27
C VAL A 394 10.22 23.86 -21.03
N ARG A 395 9.14 24.52 -20.58
CA ARG A 395 8.63 25.72 -21.25
C ARG A 395 9.51 26.96 -21.10
N ASN A 396 10.25 27.12 -20.01
CA ASN A 396 10.94 28.39 -19.74
C ASN A 396 12.47 28.31 -19.89
N TYR A 397 13.06 27.11 -19.89
CA TYR A 397 14.52 26.94 -19.87
C TYR A 397 15.06 25.97 -20.91
N VAL A 398 14.22 25.20 -21.59
CA VAL A 398 14.64 24.43 -22.76
C VAL A 398 14.45 25.32 -24.00
N PRO A 399 15.51 25.58 -24.79
CA PRO A 399 15.40 26.35 -26.02
C PRO A 399 14.36 25.72 -26.95
N HIS A 400 13.41 26.52 -27.45
CA HIS A 400 12.35 26.04 -28.35
C HIS A 400 12.90 25.53 -29.69
N GLU A 401 14.16 25.83 -30.01
CA GLU A 401 14.86 25.38 -31.22
C GLU A 401 15.10 23.86 -31.26
N ILE A 402 14.98 23.14 -30.14
CA ILE A 402 15.09 21.67 -30.09
C ILE A 402 13.75 20.98 -30.39
N TYR A 403 12.63 21.71 -30.38
CA TYR A 403 11.28 21.15 -30.61
C TYR A 403 10.81 21.17 -32.07
N GLU A 404 11.44 21.92 -32.97
CA GLU A 404 11.03 21.98 -34.39
C GLU A 404 11.57 20.86 -35.28
N VAL A 405 12.43 19.97 -34.77
CA VAL A 405 12.94 18.82 -35.55
C VAL A 405 12.42 17.49 -34.99
N SER A 406 11.12 17.39 -34.79
CA SER A 406 10.44 16.07 -34.76
C SER A 406 8.96 16.20 -35.12
N LYS A 407 8.74 16.31 -36.43
CA LYS A 407 7.53 16.03 -37.22
C LYS A 407 6.32 16.97 -37.06
N PRO A 408 5.91 17.68 -38.14
CA PRO A 408 4.53 18.14 -38.26
C PRO A 408 3.59 16.92 -38.41
N PRO A 409 2.33 17.00 -37.94
CA PRO A 409 1.36 15.94 -38.17
C PRO A 409 1.14 15.77 -39.67
N VAL A 410 1.27 14.53 -40.13
CA VAL A 410 0.83 14.11 -41.46
C VAL A 410 -0.67 14.42 -41.54
N THR A 411 -1.02 15.41 -42.35
CA THR A 411 -2.39 15.59 -42.83
C THR A 411 -2.78 14.33 -43.59
N LEU A 412 -3.65 13.50 -43.01
CA LEU A 412 -4.43 12.55 -43.78
C LEU A 412 -5.34 13.37 -44.70
N ARG A 413 -4.95 13.48 -45.97
CA ARG A 413 -5.90 13.82 -47.03
C ARG A 413 -6.88 12.65 -47.14
N VAL A 414 -8.15 13.00 -47.04
CA VAL A 414 -9.27 12.17 -47.47
C VAL A 414 -9.26 12.15 -48.99
N GLU A 415 -9.16 10.95 -49.57
CA GLU A 415 -9.84 10.59 -50.81
C GLU A 415 -10.69 9.35 -50.54
#